data_AF-A0A523MZQ3-F1
#
_entry.id   AF-A0A523MZQ3-F1
#
_cell.length_a   1.000
_cell.length_b   1.000
_cell.length_c   1.000
_cell.angle_alpha   90.00
_cell.angle_beta   90.00
_cell.angle_gamma   90.00
#
_symmetry.space_group_name_H-M   'P 1'
#
loop_
_entity.id
_entity.type
_entity.pdbx_description
1 polymer ?
#
loop_
_entity_poly.entity_id
_entity_poly.type
_entity_poly.pdbx_seq_one_letter_code
_entity_poly.pdbx_strand_id
1 'polypeptide(L)'
;MLKHSILKWTKAQKTLALGLILIAAMALAAIFSDKGFMNVYDFTEELDYLKQRNTVLVDENKGLRKEIEGLKSDPYAIEMLARDKLNMVKPGELVYQIVRENPPPKKSH
;
A
#
# COMPACT_ATOMS: atom_id res chain seq x y z
N MET A 1 -32.94 -5.67 72.25
CA MET A 1 -33.51 -6.61 71.27
C MET A 1 -33.59 -6.05 69.83
N LEU A 2 -32.68 -5.19 69.36
CA LEU A 2 -32.67 -4.77 67.94
C LEU A 2 -31.24 -4.43 67.46
N LYS A 3 -30.47 -5.43 67.03
CA LYS A 3 -29.18 -5.21 66.32
C LYS A 3 -28.81 -6.34 65.35
N HIS A 4 -29.78 -7.04 64.78
CA HIS A 4 -29.49 -8.09 63.78
C HIS A 4 -29.85 -7.72 62.32
N SER A 5 -30.36 -6.50 62.08
CA SER A 5 -30.60 -6.01 60.72
C SER A 5 -29.43 -5.14 60.22
N ILE A 6 -28.23 -5.70 60.18
CA ILE A 6 -27.06 -4.98 59.61
C ILE A 6 -26.25 -5.85 58.65
N LEU A 7 -26.51 -7.15 58.53
CA LEU A 7 -25.68 -7.98 57.65
C LEU A 7 -26.40 -9.19 57.06
N LYS A 8 -27.37 -8.94 56.19
CA LYS A 8 -27.73 -9.91 55.15
C LYS A 8 -27.78 -9.16 53.83
N TRP A 9 -26.62 -9.07 53.21
CA TRP A 9 -26.52 -8.87 51.76
C TRP A 9 -27.43 -9.93 51.12
N THR A 10 -28.65 -9.54 50.74
CA THR A 10 -29.54 -10.46 50.04
C THR A 10 -28.84 -10.77 48.73
N LYS A 11 -28.81 -12.06 48.34
CA LYS A 11 -28.07 -12.53 47.16
C LYS A 11 -28.34 -11.65 45.93
N ALA A 12 -29.55 -11.07 45.86
CA ALA A 12 -30.00 -10.07 44.90
C ALA A 12 -29.11 -8.80 44.79
N GLN A 13 -28.64 -8.23 45.90
CA GLN A 13 -27.77 -7.04 45.86
C GLN A 13 -26.38 -7.39 45.30
N LYS A 14 -25.86 -8.58 45.62
CA LYS A 14 -24.59 -9.07 45.09
C LYS A 14 -24.69 -9.40 43.59
N THR A 15 -25.81 -9.99 43.14
CA THR A 15 -26.04 -10.26 41.71
C THR A 15 -26.23 -8.97 40.92
N LEU A 16 -26.89 -7.96 41.49
CA LEU A 16 -27.04 -6.65 40.85
C LEU A 16 -25.69 -5.95 40.69
N ALA A 17 -24.86 -5.95 41.74
CA ALA A 17 -23.52 -5.37 41.69
C ALA A 17 -22.63 -6.09 40.66
N LEU A 18 -22.69 -7.42 40.60
CA LEU A 18 -21.95 -8.21 39.62
C LEU A 18 -22.41 -7.90 38.19
N GLY A 19 -23.71 -7.77 37.95
CA GLY A 19 -24.26 -7.35 36.65
C GLY A 19 -23.78 -5.96 36.25
N LEU A 20 -23.77 -5.01 37.18
CA LEU A 20 -23.28 -3.65 36.93
C LEU A 20 -21.79 -3.63 36.57
N ILE A 21 -20.97 -4.42 37.28
CA ILE A 21 -19.54 -4.57 36.99
C ILE A 21 -19.34 -5.18 35.60
N LEU A 22 -20.14 -6.18 35.23
CA LEU A 22 -20.04 -6.84 33.93
C LEU A 22 -20.43 -5.88 32.79
N ILE A 23 -21.48 -5.07 32.97
CA ILE A 23 -21.86 -4.02 32.01
C ILE A 23 -20.75 -2.97 31.90
N ALA A 24 -20.18 -2.52 33.01
CA ALA A 24 -19.08 -1.56 33.01
C ALA A 24 -17.82 -2.13 32.33
N ALA A 25 -17.51 -3.40 32.56
CA ALA A 25 -16.41 -4.10 31.90
C ALA A 25 -16.66 -4.25 30.39
N MET A 26 -17.89 -4.54 29.96
CA MET A 26 -18.27 -4.56 28.54
C MET A 26 -18.19 -3.18 27.91
N ALA A 27 -18.61 -2.12 28.61
CA ALA A 27 -18.51 -0.75 28.11
C ALA A 27 -17.04 -0.31 27.97
N LEU A 28 -16.20 -0.60 28.96
CA LEU A 28 -14.76 -0.37 28.88
C LEU A 28 -14.13 -1.20 27.76
N ALA A 29 -14.46 -2.49 27.64
CA ALA A 29 -14.00 -3.31 26.54
C ALA A 29 -14.47 -2.77 25.18
N ALA A 30 -15.67 -2.21 25.06
CA ALA A 30 -16.13 -1.60 23.80
C ALA A 30 -15.36 -0.32 23.46
N ILE A 31 -14.96 0.47 24.46
CA ILE A 31 -14.16 1.69 24.27
C ILE A 31 -12.69 1.36 23.97
N PHE A 32 -12.13 0.35 24.64
CA PHE A 32 -10.73 -0.08 24.52
C PHE A 32 -10.48 -1.22 23.53
N SER A 33 -11.53 -1.76 22.89
CA SER A 33 -11.39 -2.79 21.84
C SER A 33 -10.85 -2.13 20.58
N ASP A 34 -9.89 -2.81 19.93
CA ASP A 34 -9.18 -2.41 18.70
C ASP A 34 -10.09 -1.99 17.51
N LYS A 35 -11.41 -2.15 17.63
CA LYS A 35 -12.42 -1.85 16.60
C LYS A 35 -13.50 -0.85 17.05
N GLY A 36 -13.43 -0.31 18.26
CA GLY A 36 -14.58 0.31 18.95
C GLY A 36 -14.99 1.69 18.46
N PHE A 37 -14.13 2.70 18.58
CA PHE A 37 -14.49 4.09 18.25
C PHE A 37 -13.33 4.96 17.75
N MET A 38 -12.08 4.51 17.93
CA MET A 38 -10.92 5.34 17.57
C MET A 38 -10.41 5.11 16.14
N ASN A 39 -10.71 3.96 15.52
CA ASN A 39 -10.19 3.63 14.19
C ASN A 39 -10.96 4.25 13.01
N VAL A 40 -12.16 4.81 13.22
CA VAL A 40 -12.96 5.34 12.10
C VAL A 40 -12.35 6.60 11.49
N TYR A 41 -11.61 7.40 12.27
CA TYR A 41 -10.98 8.62 11.75
C TYR A 41 -9.69 8.33 10.97
N ASP A 42 -8.81 7.48 11.48
CA ASP A 42 -7.54 7.17 10.80
C ASP A 42 -7.75 6.40 9.48
N PHE A 43 -8.79 5.55 9.40
CA PHE A 43 -9.11 4.87 8.14
C PHE A 43 -9.70 5.81 7.08
N THR A 44 -10.30 6.94 7.45
CA THR A 44 -10.84 7.87 6.44
C THR A 44 -9.74 8.60 5.68
N GLU A 45 -8.70 9.07 6.38
CA GLU A 45 -7.56 9.72 5.72
C GLU A 45 -6.77 8.74 4.86
N GLU A 46 -6.53 7.51 5.36
CA GLU A 46 -5.83 6.49 4.58
C GLU A 46 -6.65 6.08 3.33
N LEU A 47 -7.96 5.91 3.46
CA LEU A 47 -8.83 5.63 2.32
C LEU A 47 -8.83 6.76 1.29
N ASP A 48 -8.87 8.01 1.72
CA ASP A 48 -8.88 9.14 0.80
C ASP A 48 -7.51 9.35 0.13
N TYR A 49 -6.42 9.13 0.85
CA TYR A 49 -5.07 9.07 0.27
C TYR A 49 -4.96 7.96 -0.78
N LEU A 50 -5.42 6.74 -0.47
CA LEU A 50 -5.40 5.62 -1.41
C LEU A 50 -6.24 5.90 -2.65
N LYS A 51 -7.43 6.48 -2.50
CA LYS A 51 -8.28 6.88 -3.63
C LYS A 51 -7.59 7.92 -4.51
N GLN A 52 -6.99 8.95 -3.92
CA GLN A 52 -6.30 10.00 -4.66
C GLN A 52 -5.11 9.42 -5.45
N ARG A 53 -4.33 8.52 -4.83
CA ARG A 53 -3.24 7.83 -5.55
C ARG A 53 -3.75 6.97 -6.68
N ASN A 54 -4.86 6.26 -6.48
CA ASN A 54 -5.47 5.45 -7.52
C ASN A 54 -5.92 6.31 -8.70
N THR A 55 -6.57 7.46 -8.45
CA THR A 55 -6.97 8.39 -9.53
C THR A 55 -5.77 8.89 -10.33
N VAL A 56 -4.68 9.27 -9.67
CA VAL A 56 -3.44 9.70 -10.35
C VAL A 56 -2.87 8.57 -11.21
N LEU A 57 -2.78 7.35 -10.66
CA LEU A 57 -2.25 6.19 -11.39
C LEU A 57 -3.12 5.80 -12.58
N VAL A 58 -4.44 5.96 -12.49
CA VAL A 58 -5.37 5.70 -13.60
C VAL A 58 -5.14 6.71 -14.73
N ASP A 59 -4.96 7.99 -14.40
CA ASP A 59 -4.68 9.03 -15.40
C ASP A 59 -3.31 8.84 -16.06
N GLU A 60 -2.28 8.50 -15.28
CA GLU A 60 -0.96 8.13 -15.81
C GLU A 60 -1.03 6.92 -16.74
N ASN A 61 -1.73 5.85 -16.32
CA ASN A 61 -1.93 4.67 -17.18
C ASN A 61 -2.63 5.02 -18.49
N LYS A 62 -3.63 5.91 -18.44
CA LYS A 62 -4.34 6.36 -19.63
C LYS A 62 -3.43 7.16 -20.56
N GLY A 63 -2.54 7.98 -20.03
CA GLY A 63 -1.51 8.69 -20.79
C GLY A 63 -0.54 7.73 -21.47
N LEU A 64 0.05 6.81 -20.71
CA LEU A 64 0.98 5.80 -21.21
C LEU A 64 0.35 4.90 -22.28
N ARG A 65 -0.93 4.54 -22.11
CA ARG A 65 -1.67 3.76 -23.12
C ARG A 65 -1.80 4.50 -24.45
N LYS A 66 -2.11 5.81 -24.40
CA LYS A 66 -2.16 6.64 -25.62
C LYS A 66 -0.79 6.76 -26.28
N GLU A 67 0.28 6.87 -25.49
CA GLU A 67 1.65 6.89 -26.02
C GLU A 67 1.98 5.56 -26.69
N ILE A 68 1.66 4.43 -26.07
CA ILE A 68 1.81 3.10 -26.67
C ILE A 68 1.00 2.97 -27.97
N GLU A 69 -0.24 3.44 -28.00
CA GLU A 69 -1.06 3.42 -29.21
C GLU A 69 -0.47 4.29 -30.33
N GLY A 70 0.02 5.49 -29.98
CA GLY A 70 0.74 6.37 -30.91
C GLY A 70 2.00 5.72 -31.46
N LEU A 71 2.83 5.14 -30.59
CA LEU A 71 4.03 4.40 -30.99
C LEU A 71 3.69 3.19 -31.86
N LYS A 72 2.65 2.42 -31.52
CA LYS A 72 2.21 1.25 -32.30
C LYS A 72 1.63 1.60 -33.65
N SER A 73 1.10 2.81 -33.83
CA SER A 73 0.54 3.24 -35.11
C SER A 73 1.60 3.36 -36.21
N ASP A 74 2.87 3.57 -35.84
CA ASP A 74 4.00 3.61 -36.76
C ASP A 74 5.06 2.54 -36.40
N PRO A 75 5.15 1.44 -37.17
CA PRO A 75 6.17 0.41 -36.97
C PRO A 75 7.61 0.94 -36.93
N TYR A 76 7.89 2.05 -37.62
CA TYR A 76 9.20 2.69 -37.63
C TYR A 76 9.52 3.37 -36.29
N ALA A 77 8.53 4.00 -35.65
CA ALA A 77 8.69 4.63 -34.34
C ALA A 77 9.03 3.61 -33.24
N ILE A 78 8.41 2.43 -33.27
CA ILE A 78 8.76 1.33 -32.36
C ILE A 78 10.18 0.80 -32.61
N GLU A 79 10.55 0.62 -33.88
CA GLU A 79 11.88 0.15 -34.23
C GLU A 79 12.98 1.12 -33.78
N MET A 80 12.78 2.42 -33.99
CA MET A 80 13.69 3.46 -33.53
C MET A 80 13.85 3.44 -32.00
N LEU A 81 12.75 3.39 -31.24
CA LEU A 81 12.80 3.33 -29.78
C LEU A 81 13.54 2.08 -29.26
N ALA A 82 13.27 0.93 -29.88
CA ALA A 82 13.89 -0.34 -29.52
C ALA A 82 15.41 -0.33 -29.77
N ARG A 83 15.86 0.24 -30.90
CA ARG A 83 17.29 0.36 -31.22
C ARG A 83 17.99 1.42 -30.39
N ASP A 84 17.41 2.62 -30.23
CA ASP A 84 18.08 3.76 -29.59
C ASP A 84 18.08 3.68 -28.06
N LYS A 85 16.94 3.34 -27.45
CA LYS A 85 16.82 3.34 -25.97
C LYS A 85 17.09 1.99 -25.34
N LEU A 86 16.74 0.92 -26.04
CA LEU A 86 16.78 -0.44 -25.48
C LEU A 86 17.90 -1.29 -26.08
N ASN A 87 18.62 -0.80 -27.10
CA ASN A 87 19.65 -1.56 -27.84
C ASN A 87 19.17 -2.96 -28.29
N MET A 88 17.87 -3.08 -28.60
CA MET A 88 17.26 -4.32 -29.05
C MET A 88 17.48 -4.51 -30.56
N VAL A 89 17.65 -5.77 -30.97
CA VAL A 89 17.84 -6.18 -32.37
C VAL A 89 16.88 -7.32 -32.74
N LYS A 90 16.49 -7.41 -34.01
CA LYS A 90 15.60 -8.49 -34.46
C LYS A 90 16.37 -9.83 -34.53
N PRO A 91 15.69 -10.97 -34.33
CA PRO A 91 16.31 -12.28 -34.53
C PRO A 91 16.92 -12.39 -35.94
N GLY A 92 18.22 -12.69 -36.01
CA GLY A 92 18.96 -12.82 -37.29
C GLY A 92 19.74 -11.58 -37.75
N GLU A 93 19.71 -10.46 -37.02
CA GLU A 93 20.53 -9.28 -37.32
C GLU A 93 21.97 -9.40 -36.78
N LEU A 94 22.95 -8.89 -37.55
CA LEU A 94 24.36 -8.84 -37.17
C LEU A 94 24.67 -7.53 -36.42
N VAL A 95 25.19 -7.64 -35.19
CA VAL A 95 25.61 -6.49 -34.38
C VAL A 95 27.08 -6.18 -34.66
N TYR A 96 27.37 -4.98 -35.17
CA TYR A 96 28.74 -4.49 -35.33
C TYR A 96 29.14 -3.67 -34.12
N GLN A 97 30.16 -4.14 -33.37
CA GLN A 97 30.76 -3.37 -32.29
C GLN A 97 32.04 -2.71 -32.78
N ILE A 98 32.10 -1.38 -32.73
CA ILE A 98 33.31 -0.63 -33.08
C ILE A 98 34.29 -0.76 -31.92
N VAL A 99 35.23 -1.70 -32.03
CA VAL A 99 36.36 -1.79 -31.08
C VAL A 99 37.41 -0.78 -31.53
N ARG A 100 37.68 0.23 -30.71
CA ARG A 100 38.88 1.05 -30.89
C ARG A 100 40.06 0.21 -30.43
N GLU A 101 40.92 -0.21 -31.35
CA GLU A 101 42.20 -0.81 -30.97
C GLU A 101 42.98 0.20 -30.13
N ASN A 102 43.32 -0.17 -28.89
CA ASN A 102 44.29 0.60 -28.13
C ASN A 102 45.62 0.50 -28.87
N PRO A 103 46.25 1.63 -29.26
CA PRO A 103 47.55 1.58 -29.92
C PRO A 103 48.53 0.81 -29.01
N PRO A 104 49.36 -0.08 -29.58
CA PRO A 104 50.23 -0.95 -28.80
C PRO A 104 51.11 -0.11 -27.86
N PRO A 105 51.35 -0.58 -26.62
CA PRO A 105 52.12 0.17 -25.63
C PRO A 105 53.48 0.50 -26.21
N LYS A 106 53.77 1.80 -26.32
CA LYS A 106 55.03 2.33 -26.84
C LYS A 106 56.16 1.81 -25.94
N LYS A 107 57.01 0.93 -26.48
CA LYS A 107 58.19 0.43 -25.77
C LYS A 107 59.07 1.63 -25.40
N SER A 108 59.19 1.88 -24.10
CA SER A 108 60.19 2.79 -23.55
C SER A 108 61.56 2.13 -23.73
N HIS A 109 62.39 2.74 -24.57
CA HIS A 109 63.84 2.49 -24.60
C HIS A 109 64.49 3.11 -23.37
#